data_AF-A0A016UXP6-F1
#
_entry.id   AF-A0A016UXP6-F1
#
_cell.length_a   1.000
_cell.length_b   1.000
_cell.length_c   1.000
_cell.angle_alpha   90.00
_cell.angle_beta   90.00
_cell.angle_gamma   90.00
#
_symmetry.space_group_name_H-M   'P 1'
#
loop_
_entity.id
_entity.type
_entity.pdbx_description
1 polymer ?
#
loop_
_entity_poly.entity_id
_entity_poly.type
_entity_poly.pdbx_seq_one_letter_code
_entity_poly.pdbx_strand_id
1 'polypeptide(L)'
;MAESSYMESRRGESEYQRRGRRRGKVQTTQVMLTYAILAIVAINAAFVTFMIIWEADYVDWFHSQCDHSCNSKYISVDDAPLLIISLSGFSRDYLNEVQLTTLNRMKKCGASAERVVPSFPLKTFPNFATLVTGFFPGQHGIGADTVYMPNLFEKPVELKMNTSKEYFKKEPIWSLFKKAKMGKVASFFWKGPFAEKSEYETPDYHMNFDPTATDKDQLDQIVKWLRKPKETRPNLVMVNFDHAKYIGFHHKTKKQLHLTLRRIDSFLGTLFSKLHKEKILHCTNVAVVSDNGMTRSAAQVIFQTNGGSKWTIEAGPSALLRLRPRATGS
;
A
#
# COMPACT_ATOMS: atom_id res chain seq x y z
N MET A 1 39.61 85.98 -47.65
CA MET A 1 39.22 85.85 -46.24
C MET A 1 37.97 84.97 -46.00
N ALA A 2 37.34 84.39 -47.03
CA ALA A 2 36.08 83.62 -46.87
C ALA A 2 36.24 82.08 -46.76
N GLU A 3 37.34 81.48 -47.23
CA GLU A 3 37.50 80.01 -47.21
C GLU A 3 37.92 79.42 -45.85
N SER A 4 38.62 80.20 -45.01
CA SER A 4 39.09 79.71 -43.69
C SER A 4 37.94 79.51 -42.71
N SER A 5 36.92 80.38 -42.72
CA SER A 5 35.80 80.30 -41.77
C SER A 5 34.83 79.14 -42.07
N TYR A 6 34.77 78.70 -43.33
CA TYR A 6 33.88 77.61 -43.76
C TYR A 6 34.42 76.22 -43.36
N MET A 7 35.75 76.07 -43.34
CA MET A 7 36.42 74.83 -42.91
C MET A 7 36.32 74.60 -41.40
N GLU A 8 36.37 75.66 -40.59
CA GLU A 8 36.29 75.58 -39.12
C GLU A 8 34.88 75.27 -38.62
N SER A 9 33.85 75.82 -39.27
CA SER A 9 32.43 75.50 -38.99
C SER A 9 32.10 74.01 -39.23
N ARG A 10 32.53 73.44 -40.37
CA ARG A 10 32.34 71.99 -40.65
C ARG A 10 33.10 71.09 -39.67
N ARG A 11 34.22 71.55 -39.12
CA ARG A 11 35.01 70.78 -38.13
C ARG A 11 34.27 70.68 -36.81
N GLY A 12 33.68 71.79 -36.34
CA GLY A 12 32.86 71.86 -35.12
C GLY A 12 31.56 71.04 -35.20
N GLU A 13 30.85 71.06 -36.34
CA GLU A 13 29.69 70.21 -36.57
C GLU A 13 30.04 68.71 -36.53
N SER A 14 31.21 68.33 -37.08
CA SER A 14 31.66 66.93 -37.08
C SER A 14 31.98 66.41 -35.67
N GLU A 15 32.53 67.25 -34.78
CA GLU A 15 32.83 66.88 -33.41
C GLU A 15 31.58 66.82 -32.53
N TYR A 16 30.64 67.75 -32.71
CA TYR A 16 29.37 67.74 -32.01
C TYR A 16 28.53 66.50 -32.39
N GLN A 17 28.46 66.17 -33.68
CA GLN A 17 27.83 64.94 -34.16
C GLN A 17 28.54 63.67 -33.63
N ARG A 18 29.88 63.65 -33.57
CA ARG A 18 30.65 62.53 -32.98
C ARG A 18 30.40 62.37 -31.48
N ARG A 19 30.32 63.46 -30.71
CA ARG A 19 29.96 63.44 -29.27
C ARG A 19 28.53 62.97 -29.06
N GLY A 20 27.57 63.44 -29.85
CA GLY A 20 26.17 62.99 -29.82
C GLY A 20 26.03 61.49 -30.12
N ARG A 21 26.73 60.99 -31.16
CA ARG A 21 26.78 59.56 -31.49
C ARG A 21 27.43 58.70 -30.40
N ARG A 22 28.51 59.18 -29.77
CA ARG A 22 29.14 58.49 -28.62
C ARG A 22 28.22 58.47 -27.40
N ARG A 23 27.59 59.58 -27.06
CA ARG A 23 26.68 59.69 -25.91
C ARG A 23 25.43 58.82 -26.10
N GLY A 24 24.84 58.84 -27.31
CA GLY A 24 23.76 57.95 -27.71
C GLY A 24 24.17 56.47 -27.62
N LYS A 25 25.33 56.08 -28.19
CA LYS A 25 25.85 54.71 -28.07
C LYS A 25 26.03 54.29 -26.61
N VAL A 26 26.64 55.12 -25.76
CA VAL A 26 26.84 54.81 -24.33
C VAL A 26 25.50 54.63 -23.61
N GLN A 27 24.50 55.47 -23.90
CA GLN A 27 23.16 55.36 -23.34
C GLN A 27 22.45 54.07 -23.81
N THR A 28 22.56 53.72 -25.09
CA THR A 28 22.01 52.45 -25.63
C THR A 28 22.71 51.24 -25.00
N THR A 29 24.04 51.28 -24.85
CA THR A 29 24.82 50.21 -24.23
C THR A 29 24.44 50.05 -22.75
N GLN A 30 24.27 51.16 -22.01
CA GLN A 30 23.82 51.11 -20.61
C GLN A 30 22.43 50.48 -20.51
N VAL A 31 21.46 50.90 -21.31
CA VAL A 31 20.10 50.35 -21.32
C VAL A 31 20.10 48.85 -21.65
N MET A 32 20.87 48.43 -22.64
CA MET A 32 21.02 47.00 -22.98
C MET A 32 21.66 46.21 -21.85
N LEU A 33 22.63 46.79 -21.12
CA LEU A 33 23.23 46.17 -19.94
C LEU A 33 22.22 46.01 -18.81
N THR A 34 21.37 47.01 -18.56
CA THR A 34 20.32 46.92 -17.54
C THR A 34 19.31 45.83 -17.87
N TYR A 35 18.87 45.73 -19.13
CA TYR A 35 17.97 44.66 -19.56
C TYR A 35 18.63 43.28 -19.46
N ALA A 36 19.92 43.16 -19.79
CA ALA A 36 20.66 41.91 -19.63
C ALA A 36 20.75 41.48 -18.15
N ILE A 37 21.03 42.42 -17.24
CA ILE A 37 21.05 42.16 -15.80
C ILE A 37 19.67 41.73 -15.30
N LEU A 38 18.61 42.44 -15.69
CA LEU A 38 17.23 42.10 -15.32
C LEU A 38 16.83 40.71 -15.84
N ALA A 39 17.21 40.36 -17.06
CA ALA A 39 16.98 39.03 -17.62
C ALA A 39 17.72 37.95 -16.83
N ILE A 40 18.99 38.17 -16.46
CA ILE A 40 19.76 37.24 -15.62
C ILE A 40 19.11 37.07 -14.26
N VAL A 41 18.67 38.15 -13.61
CA VAL A 41 17.99 38.08 -12.31
C VAL A 41 16.67 37.31 -12.43
N ALA A 42 15.88 37.56 -13.48
CA ALA A 42 14.63 36.85 -13.72
C ALA A 42 14.85 35.35 -13.98
N ILE A 43 15.87 34.98 -14.76
CA ILE A 43 16.25 33.58 -15.02
C ILE A 43 16.68 32.89 -13.72
N ASN A 44 17.51 33.54 -12.91
CA ASN A 44 17.94 32.97 -11.63
C ASN A 44 16.77 32.84 -10.65
N ALA A 45 15.88 33.82 -10.57
CA ALA A 45 14.68 33.73 -9.75
C ALA A 45 13.78 32.58 -10.21
N ALA A 46 13.53 32.45 -11.51
CA ALA A 46 12.77 31.33 -12.07
C ALA A 46 13.43 29.97 -11.77
N PHE A 47 14.75 29.87 -11.90
CA PHE A 47 15.51 28.65 -11.58
C PHE A 47 15.43 28.29 -10.10
N VAL A 48 15.59 29.25 -9.19
CA VAL A 48 15.45 29.02 -7.74
C VAL A 48 14.02 28.60 -7.39
N THR A 49 13.02 29.22 -8.02
CA THR A 49 11.61 28.89 -7.78
C THR A 49 11.31 27.47 -8.30
N PHE A 50 11.85 27.12 -9.47
CA PHE A 50 11.79 25.76 -10.01
C PHE A 50 12.48 24.75 -9.08
N MET A 51 13.66 25.05 -8.54
CA MET A 51 14.37 24.18 -7.60
C MET A 51 13.57 24.00 -6.30
N ILE A 52 12.97 25.05 -5.75
CA ILE A 52 12.13 24.97 -4.55
C ILE A 52 10.87 24.13 -4.81
N ILE A 53 10.20 24.34 -5.95
CA ILE A 53 9.01 23.56 -6.33
C ILE A 53 9.41 22.09 -6.58
N TRP A 54 10.51 21.86 -7.29
CA TRP A 54 11.02 20.53 -7.56
C TRP A 54 11.38 19.81 -6.26
N GLU A 55 12.07 20.46 -5.33
CA GLU A 55 12.45 19.86 -4.05
C GLU A 55 11.25 19.62 -3.12
N ALA A 56 10.25 20.51 -3.14
CA ALA A 56 8.97 20.30 -2.43
C ALA A 56 8.15 19.14 -3.00
N ASP A 57 8.17 18.94 -4.32
CA ASP A 57 7.58 17.77 -4.99
C ASP A 57 8.45 16.50 -4.81
N TYR A 58 9.73 16.65 -4.45
CA TYR A 58 10.74 15.60 -4.28
C TYR A 58 11.01 15.24 -2.81
N VAL A 59 10.22 15.72 -1.83
CA VAL A 59 10.22 15.11 -0.48
C VAL A 59 9.60 13.72 -0.59
N ASP A 60 10.39 12.82 -1.14
CA ASP A 60 10.08 11.43 -1.30
C ASP A 60 9.99 10.81 0.08
N TRP A 61 8.94 10.03 0.29
CA TRP A 61 8.69 9.34 1.53
C TRP A 61 9.94 8.57 2.02
N PHE A 62 10.78 8.07 1.11
CA PHE A 62 12.02 7.37 1.43
C PHE A 62 13.10 8.24 2.09
N HIS A 63 13.16 9.53 1.78
CA HIS A 63 14.22 10.44 2.19
C HIS A 63 13.82 11.38 3.34
N SER A 64 12.53 11.45 3.70
CA SER A 64 12.10 12.22 4.87
C SER A 64 12.70 11.66 6.17
N GLN A 65 12.89 12.52 7.18
CA GLN A 65 13.18 12.04 8.52
C GLN A 65 11.97 11.24 9.06
N CYS A 66 12.14 10.42 10.10
CA CYS A 66 11.04 9.72 10.75
C CYS A 66 10.16 10.69 11.57
N ASP A 67 9.80 11.84 11.00
CA ASP A 67 8.85 12.78 11.57
C ASP A 67 7.44 12.23 11.35
N HIS A 68 6.60 12.33 12.38
CA HIS A 68 5.23 11.83 12.39
C HIS A 68 4.22 12.95 12.64
N SER A 69 4.55 14.18 12.25
CA SER A 69 3.65 15.31 12.35
C SER A 69 2.42 15.17 11.42
N CYS A 70 1.25 15.03 12.03
CA CYS A 70 -0.02 14.95 11.32
C CYS A 70 -0.48 16.35 10.86
N ASN A 71 -0.40 16.62 9.55
CA ASN A 71 -0.79 17.90 8.93
C ASN A 71 -1.81 17.71 7.80
N SER A 72 -2.70 16.71 7.92
CA SER A 72 -3.71 16.43 6.92
C SER A 72 -4.86 17.42 6.96
N LYS A 73 -5.37 17.80 5.78
CA LYS A 73 -6.68 18.49 5.67
C LYS A 73 -7.86 17.52 5.74
N TYR A 74 -7.59 16.22 5.63
CA TYR A 74 -8.62 15.18 5.63
C TYR A 74 -8.82 14.63 7.03
N ILE A 75 -7.74 14.24 7.70
CA ILE A 75 -7.75 13.45 8.93
C ILE A 75 -7.22 14.26 10.12
N SER A 76 -7.92 14.20 11.25
CA SER A 76 -7.44 14.70 12.55
C SER A 76 -6.83 13.59 13.37
N VAL A 77 -5.88 13.92 14.27
CA VAL A 77 -5.21 12.95 15.15
C VAL A 77 -6.20 12.14 16.00
N ASP A 78 -7.24 12.79 16.53
CA ASP A 78 -8.28 12.13 17.35
C ASP A 78 -9.18 11.15 16.57
N ASP A 79 -9.08 11.16 15.24
CA ASP A 79 -9.89 10.37 14.32
C ASP A 79 -9.01 9.63 13.31
N ALA A 80 -7.80 9.27 13.73
CA ALA A 80 -6.81 8.61 12.89
C ALA A 80 -7.32 7.22 12.44
N PRO A 81 -7.51 6.98 11.12
CA PRO A 81 -7.97 5.70 10.61
C PRO A 81 -6.91 4.62 10.83
N LEU A 82 -7.35 3.37 10.93
CA LEU A 82 -6.51 2.19 10.95
C LEU A 82 -6.51 1.51 9.58
N LEU A 83 -5.35 1.48 8.93
CA LEU A 83 -5.09 0.73 7.70
C LEU A 83 -4.33 -0.55 8.02
N ILE A 84 -5.00 -1.70 7.88
CA ILE A 84 -4.40 -3.04 8.04
C ILE A 84 -4.11 -3.61 6.66
N ILE A 85 -2.84 -3.91 6.40
CA ILE A 85 -2.36 -4.52 5.16
C ILE A 85 -1.83 -5.92 5.50
N SER A 86 -2.56 -6.94 5.07
CA SER A 86 -2.12 -8.34 5.17
C SER A 86 -1.32 -8.74 3.92
N LEU A 87 -0.10 -9.19 4.14
CA LEU A 87 0.75 -9.86 3.16
C LEU A 87 0.61 -11.37 3.37
N SER A 88 -0.37 -11.98 2.72
CA SER A 88 -0.74 -13.39 2.89
C SER A 88 0.42 -14.32 2.51
N GLY A 89 0.79 -15.23 3.42
CA GLY A 89 1.91 -16.16 3.26
C GLY A 89 3.31 -15.54 3.34
N PHE A 90 3.45 -14.31 3.85
CA PHE A 90 4.73 -13.63 3.98
C PHE A 90 5.50 -14.15 5.19
N SER A 91 6.49 -15.02 4.94
CA SER A 91 7.37 -15.53 6.00
C SER A 91 8.28 -14.44 6.56
N ARG A 92 8.54 -14.48 7.87
CA ARG A 92 9.56 -13.64 8.53
C ARG A 92 10.91 -13.72 7.82
N ASP A 93 11.29 -14.91 7.36
CA ASP A 93 12.59 -15.15 6.75
C ASP A 93 12.76 -14.37 5.43
N TYR A 94 11.65 -13.99 4.78
CA TYR A 94 11.67 -13.16 3.57
C TYR A 94 12.22 -11.76 3.81
N LEU A 95 12.18 -11.25 5.05
CA LEU A 95 12.80 -9.97 5.41
C LEU A 95 14.32 -9.95 5.18
N ASN A 96 14.96 -11.12 5.15
CA ASN A 96 16.39 -11.29 4.97
C ASN A 96 16.78 -11.83 3.57
N GLU A 97 15.80 -12.16 2.72
CA GLU A 97 16.06 -12.76 1.40
C GLU A 97 16.49 -11.72 0.34
N VAL A 98 15.97 -10.50 0.43
CA VAL A 98 16.29 -9.37 -0.46
C VAL A 98 16.25 -8.05 0.31
N GLN A 99 16.82 -6.99 -0.26
CA GLN A 99 16.65 -5.64 0.26
C GLN A 99 15.20 -5.18 0.05
N LEU A 100 14.47 -4.97 1.16
CA LEU A 100 13.09 -4.47 1.20
C LEU A 100 13.11 -3.06 1.78
N THR A 101 13.37 -2.06 0.93
CA THR A 101 13.61 -0.67 1.36
C THR A 101 12.40 -0.10 2.11
N THR A 102 11.19 -0.35 1.62
CA THR A 102 9.96 0.16 2.25
C THR A 102 9.75 -0.47 3.62
N LEU A 103 9.80 -1.79 3.72
CA LEU A 103 9.60 -2.50 4.99
C LEU A 103 10.73 -2.20 6.00
N ASN A 104 11.97 -2.06 5.55
CA ASN A 104 13.09 -1.66 6.40
C ASN A 104 12.91 -0.24 6.94
N ARG A 105 12.39 0.68 6.12
CA ARG A 105 12.06 2.03 6.57
C ARG A 105 10.91 2.03 7.58
N MET A 106 9.84 1.26 7.35
CA MET A 106 8.77 1.08 8.34
C MET A 106 9.32 0.55 9.67
N LYS A 107 10.22 -0.44 9.63
CA LYS A 107 10.89 -0.98 10.82
C LYS A 107 11.71 0.08 11.55
N LYS A 108 12.42 0.95 10.82
CA LYS A 108 13.26 2.02 11.39
C LYS A 108 12.44 3.16 11.97
N CYS A 109 11.37 3.57 11.29
CA CYS A 109 10.58 4.76 11.64
C CYS A 109 9.31 4.44 12.45
N GLY A 110 8.93 3.18 12.58
CA GLY A 110 7.72 2.74 13.28
C GLY A 110 8.01 1.69 14.35
N ALA A 111 7.00 0.89 14.67
CA ALA A 111 7.12 -0.24 15.59
C ALA A 111 7.19 -1.56 14.80
N SER A 112 8.01 -2.50 15.29
CA SER A 112 8.08 -3.85 14.73
C SER A 112 8.24 -4.88 15.84
N ALA A 113 7.65 -6.06 15.64
CA ALA A 113 7.92 -7.23 16.47
C ALA A 113 8.99 -8.10 15.81
N GLU A 114 9.79 -8.81 16.61
CA GLU A 114 10.76 -9.78 16.10
C GLU A 114 10.07 -10.91 15.31
N ARG A 115 8.91 -11.36 15.80
CA ARG A 115 8.05 -12.35 15.17
C ARG A 115 6.62 -12.23 15.66
N VAL A 116 5.68 -12.64 14.81
CA VAL A 116 4.29 -12.90 15.18
C VAL A 116 4.09 -14.42 15.16
N VAL A 117 3.52 -14.98 16.21
CA VAL A 117 3.22 -16.42 16.29
C VAL A 117 1.80 -16.64 15.80
N PRO A 118 1.60 -17.24 14.61
CA PRO A 118 0.27 -17.58 14.10
C PRO A 118 -0.39 -18.69 14.92
N SER A 119 -1.73 -18.71 14.89
CA SER A 119 -2.54 -19.79 15.44
C SER A 119 -2.39 -21.07 14.62
N PHE A 120 -2.40 -22.21 15.31
CA PHE A 120 -2.51 -23.52 14.66
C PHE A 120 -3.98 -23.81 14.27
N PRO A 121 -4.25 -24.32 13.05
CA PRO A 121 -3.29 -24.67 12.01
C PRO A 121 -2.83 -23.46 11.18
N LEU A 122 -1.61 -23.56 10.63
CA LEU A 122 -0.97 -22.53 9.77
C LEU A 122 -1.62 -22.47 8.38
N LYS A 123 -2.89 -22.08 8.37
CA LYS A 123 -3.76 -21.96 7.20
C LYS A 123 -4.32 -20.54 7.14
N THR A 124 -4.76 -20.11 5.96
CA THR A 124 -5.14 -18.71 5.73
C THR A 124 -6.41 -18.31 6.46
N PHE A 125 -7.51 -19.04 6.27
CA PHE A 125 -8.80 -18.70 6.88
C PHE A 125 -8.76 -18.77 8.41
N PRO A 126 -8.16 -19.80 9.05
CA PRO A 126 -8.02 -19.84 10.50
C PRO A 126 -7.26 -18.63 11.06
N ASN A 127 -6.15 -18.24 10.44
CA ASN A 127 -5.34 -17.13 10.93
C ASN A 127 -5.93 -15.75 10.60
N PHE A 128 -6.58 -15.57 9.45
CA PHE A 128 -7.35 -14.34 9.19
C PHE A 128 -8.50 -14.17 10.18
N ALA A 129 -9.21 -15.24 10.52
CA ALA A 129 -10.24 -15.22 11.55
C ALA A 129 -9.66 -14.89 12.93
N THR A 130 -8.50 -15.47 13.29
CA THR A 130 -7.79 -15.10 14.51
C THR A 130 -7.43 -13.61 14.53
N LEU A 131 -6.84 -13.07 13.46
CA LEU A 131 -6.41 -11.66 13.38
C LEU A 131 -7.56 -10.68 13.61
N VAL A 132 -8.76 -11.00 13.16
CA VAL A 132 -9.91 -10.07 13.22
C VAL A 132 -10.84 -10.31 14.39
N THR A 133 -10.73 -11.44 15.08
CA THR A 133 -11.58 -11.75 16.25
C THR A 133 -10.80 -11.72 17.56
N GLY A 134 -9.48 -11.93 17.53
CA GLY A 134 -8.65 -12.12 18.72
C GLY A 134 -8.82 -13.49 19.39
N PHE A 135 -9.55 -14.42 18.77
CA PHE A 135 -9.80 -15.77 19.31
C PHE A 135 -8.95 -16.82 18.59
N PHE A 136 -8.76 -17.99 19.22
CA PHE A 136 -8.14 -19.14 18.56
C PHE A 136 -9.11 -19.86 17.62
N PRO A 137 -8.62 -20.66 16.66
CA PRO A 137 -9.44 -21.46 15.73
C PRO A 137 -10.55 -22.29 16.36
N GLY A 138 -10.30 -22.91 17.51
CA GLY A 138 -11.32 -23.66 18.26
C GLY A 138 -12.47 -22.81 18.79
N GLN A 139 -12.26 -21.51 19.01
CA GLN A 139 -13.24 -20.59 19.57
C GLN A 139 -14.01 -19.80 18.50
N HIS A 140 -13.33 -19.29 17.46
CA HIS A 140 -14.00 -18.61 16.35
C HIS A 140 -14.61 -19.57 15.32
N GLY A 141 -14.31 -20.86 15.39
CA GLY A 141 -14.97 -21.91 14.60
C GLY A 141 -14.36 -22.19 13.23
N ILE A 142 -13.34 -21.42 12.82
CA ILE A 142 -12.67 -21.57 11.53
C ILE A 142 -11.39 -22.38 11.72
N GLY A 143 -11.49 -23.70 11.58
CA GLY A 143 -10.37 -24.63 11.81
C GLY A 143 -9.60 -25.05 10.57
N ALA A 144 -10.07 -24.76 9.36
CA ALA A 144 -9.42 -25.16 8.10
C ALA A 144 -9.84 -24.23 6.95
N ASP A 145 -9.06 -24.21 5.88
CA ASP A 145 -9.42 -23.52 4.62
C ASP A 145 -10.54 -24.26 3.87
N THR A 146 -10.67 -25.58 4.08
CA THR A 146 -11.72 -26.42 3.48
C THR A 146 -12.59 -27.03 4.58
N VAL A 147 -13.90 -26.81 4.50
CA VAL A 147 -14.89 -27.29 5.47
C VAL A 147 -15.81 -28.32 4.85
N TYR A 148 -16.31 -29.24 5.66
CA TYR A 148 -17.32 -30.20 5.27
C TYR A 148 -18.32 -30.35 6.42
N MET A 149 -19.55 -29.95 6.18
CA MET A 149 -20.67 -30.15 7.10
C MET A 149 -21.76 -30.88 6.32
N PRO A 150 -22.00 -32.19 6.59
CA PRO A 150 -22.95 -32.99 5.82
C PRO A 150 -24.36 -32.38 5.77
N ASN A 151 -24.74 -31.64 6.81
CA ASN A 151 -26.04 -30.98 6.90
C ASN A 151 -26.15 -29.72 6.02
N LEU A 152 -25.03 -29.24 5.47
CA LEU A 152 -24.95 -28.00 4.68
C LEU A 152 -24.37 -28.22 3.27
N PHE A 153 -23.46 -29.18 3.12
CA PHE A 153 -22.72 -29.43 1.90
C PHE A 153 -22.56 -30.93 1.66
N GLU A 154 -22.86 -31.37 0.43
CA GLU A 154 -22.68 -32.76 0.00
C GLU A 154 -21.21 -33.17 -0.11
N LYS A 155 -20.31 -32.19 -0.33
CA LYS A 155 -18.87 -32.38 -0.50
C LYS A 155 -18.07 -31.32 0.26
N PRO A 156 -16.78 -31.54 0.55
CA PRO A 156 -15.94 -30.50 1.11
C PRO A 156 -15.93 -29.24 0.23
N VAL A 157 -16.03 -28.08 0.87
CA VAL A 157 -16.08 -26.76 0.21
C VAL A 157 -14.95 -25.91 0.76
N GLU A 158 -14.17 -25.31 -0.15
CA GLU A 158 -13.21 -24.27 0.23
C GLU A 158 -13.96 -23.05 0.75
N LEU A 159 -13.54 -22.55 1.91
CA LEU A 159 -14.05 -21.30 2.44
C LEU A 159 -13.78 -20.17 1.44
N LYS A 160 -14.77 -19.31 1.29
CA LYS A 160 -14.78 -18.11 0.45
C LYS A 160 -15.25 -16.93 1.28
N MET A 161 -15.08 -15.73 0.73
CA MET A 161 -15.54 -14.47 1.33
C MET A 161 -17.03 -14.48 1.71
N ASN A 162 -17.86 -15.29 1.04
CA ASN A 162 -19.30 -15.39 1.26
C ASN A 162 -19.72 -16.69 1.97
N THR A 163 -18.78 -17.45 2.55
CA THR A 163 -19.15 -18.72 3.19
C THR A 163 -20.06 -18.48 4.40
N SER A 164 -21.00 -19.40 4.60
CA SER A 164 -22.12 -19.30 5.53
C SER A 164 -21.73 -18.77 6.92
N LYS A 165 -22.61 -17.95 7.49
CA LYS A 165 -22.53 -17.41 8.86
C LYS A 165 -22.24 -18.47 9.93
N GLU A 166 -22.64 -19.72 9.70
CA GLU A 166 -22.54 -20.82 10.66
C GLU A 166 -21.10 -21.19 11.04
N TYR A 167 -20.13 -20.80 10.21
CA TYR A 167 -18.72 -21.09 10.45
C TYR A 167 -18.04 -20.07 11.37
N PHE A 168 -18.59 -18.87 11.50
CA PHE A 168 -17.95 -17.77 12.22
C PHE A 168 -18.65 -17.52 13.55
N LYS A 169 -18.06 -18.04 14.63
CA LYS A 169 -18.69 -18.06 15.97
C LYS A 169 -18.31 -16.88 16.85
N LYS A 170 -17.51 -15.95 16.35
CA LYS A 170 -17.01 -14.80 17.10
C LYS A 170 -17.13 -13.54 16.28
N GLU A 171 -17.39 -12.43 16.96
CA GLU A 171 -17.59 -11.15 16.29
C GLU A 171 -16.26 -10.60 15.75
N PRO A 172 -16.20 -10.21 14.47
CA PRO A 172 -15.00 -9.62 13.88
C PRO A 172 -14.89 -8.12 14.16
N ILE A 173 -13.66 -7.60 14.09
CA ILE A 173 -13.32 -6.21 14.40
C ILE A 173 -14.13 -5.18 13.61
N TRP A 174 -14.45 -5.44 12.34
CA TRP A 174 -15.27 -4.51 11.55
C TRP A 174 -16.69 -4.37 12.10
N SER A 175 -17.25 -5.46 12.65
CA SER A 175 -18.58 -5.43 13.25
C SER A 175 -18.56 -4.67 14.57
N LEU A 176 -17.53 -4.91 15.39
CA LEU A 176 -17.30 -4.14 16.62
C LEU A 176 -17.15 -2.64 16.32
N PHE A 177 -16.39 -2.28 15.28
CA PHE A 177 -16.16 -0.90 14.87
C PHE A 177 -17.46 -0.17 14.52
N LYS A 178 -18.35 -0.86 13.79
CA LYS A 178 -19.67 -0.32 13.42
C LYS A 178 -20.61 -0.22 14.62
N LYS A 179 -20.70 -1.26 15.46
CA LYS A 179 -21.53 -1.24 16.68
C LYS A 179 -21.09 -0.16 17.66
N ALA A 180 -19.79 0.05 17.80
CA ALA A 180 -19.21 1.11 18.62
C ALA A 180 -19.31 2.51 17.97
N LYS A 181 -19.89 2.62 16.75
CA LYS A 181 -20.03 3.87 16.00
C LYS A 181 -18.71 4.61 15.79
N MET A 182 -17.61 3.87 15.64
CA MET A 182 -16.26 4.43 15.48
C MET A 182 -15.97 4.92 14.05
N GLY A 183 -16.92 4.78 13.12
CA GLY A 183 -16.83 5.27 11.75
C GLY A 183 -17.20 4.19 10.73
N LYS A 184 -16.91 4.48 9.46
CA LYS A 184 -17.15 3.55 8.35
C LYS A 184 -16.05 2.49 8.27
N VAL A 185 -16.36 1.35 7.67
CA VAL A 185 -15.37 0.29 7.43
C VAL A 185 -15.25 -0.01 5.94
N ALA A 186 -14.01 -0.17 5.48
CA ALA A 186 -13.70 -0.63 4.14
C ALA A 186 -12.89 -1.93 4.18
N SER A 187 -13.23 -2.86 3.28
CA SER A 187 -12.52 -4.12 3.11
C SER A 187 -12.20 -4.34 1.64
N PHE A 188 -10.94 -4.67 1.38
CA PHE A 188 -10.42 -5.06 0.09
C PHE A 188 -9.84 -6.47 0.21
N PHE A 189 -10.59 -7.46 -0.28
CA PHE A 189 -10.20 -8.88 -0.34
C PHE A 189 -9.84 -9.53 1.00
N TRP A 190 -10.23 -8.94 2.14
CA TRP A 190 -9.99 -9.58 3.43
C TRP A 190 -10.83 -10.86 3.54
N LYS A 191 -10.18 -12.02 3.50
CA LYS A 191 -10.88 -13.32 3.44
C LYS A 191 -11.52 -13.63 4.80
N GLY A 192 -12.76 -13.23 4.94
CA GLY A 192 -13.64 -13.56 6.06
C GLY A 192 -15.07 -13.67 5.56
N PRO A 193 -15.97 -14.33 6.31
CA PRO A 193 -17.35 -14.42 5.91
C PRO A 193 -18.01 -13.05 6.06
N PHE A 194 -18.13 -12.31 4.95
CA PHE A 194 -19.07 -11.20 4.80
C PHE A 194 -20.47 -11.75 4.55
N ALA A 195 -20.86 -12.79 5.28
CA ALA A 195 -22.12 -13.45 5.04
C ALA A 195 -23.25 -12.45 5.30
N GLU A 196 -23.94 -12.06 4.24
CA GLU A 196 -25.13 -11.19 4.27
C GLU A 196 -26.21 -11.68 5.26
N LYS A 197 -26.14 -12.95 5.65
CA LYS A 197 -27.05 -13.60 6.60
C LYS A 197 -26.46 -13.82 8.00
N SER A 198 -25.31 -13.21 8.34
CA SER A 198 -24.75 -13.26 9.70
C SER A 198 -25.42 -12.25 10.64
N GLU A 199 -25.29 -12.46 11.95
CA GLU A 199 -25.70 -11.47 12.97
C GLU A 199 -24.70 -10.30 13.10
N TYR A 200 -23.59 -10.37 12.38
CA TYR A 200 -22.54 -9.36 12.40
C TYR A 200 -22.73 -8.34 11.29
N GLU A 201 -22.30 -7.12 11.57
CA GLU A 201 -22.32 -6.04 10.60
C GLU A 201 -21.34 -6.30 9.45
N THR A 202 -21.69 -5.87 8.25
CA THR A 202 -20.80 -5.92 7.08
C THR A 202 -20.09 -4.57 6.87
N PRO A 203 -18.88 -4.55 6.26
CA PRO A 203 -18.22 -3.31 5.88
C PRO A 203 -19.08 -2.43 4.97
N ASP A 204 -19.06 -1.11 5.19
CA ASP A 204 -19.77 -0.14 4.35
C ASP A 204 -19.23 -0.12 2.91
N TYR A 205 -17.93 -0.36 2.76
CA TYR A 205 -17.28 -0.54 1.46
C TYR A 205 -16.65 -1.92 1.40
N HIS A 206 -17.10 -2.76 0.47
CA HIS A 206 -16.46 -4.03 0.17
C HIS A 206 -16.26 -4.13 -1.34
N MET A 207 -15.06 -4.50 -1.77
CA MET A 207 -14.82 -4.80 -3.17
C MET A 207 -14.88 -6.30 -3.39
N ASN A 208 -15.75 -6.71 -4.32
CA ASN A 208 -15.77 -8.07 -4.81
C ASN A 208 -14.44 -8.37 -5.52
N PHE A 209 -13.99 -9.63 -5.43
CA PHE A 209 -12.79 -10.07 -6.13
C PHE A 209 -12.93 -9.78 -7.63
N ASP A 210 -12.05 -8.92 -8.15
CA ASP A 210 -11.95 -8.60 -9.56
C ASP A 210 -10.58 -9.08 -10.07
N PRO A 211 -10.53 -10.14 -10.89
CA PRO A 211 -9.28 -10.67 -11.41
C PRO A 211 -8.58 -9.72 -12.40
N THR A 212 -9.26 -8.67 -12.86
CA THR A 212 -8.71 -7.65 -13.77
C THR A 212 -8.15 -6.43 -13.06
N ALA A 213 -8.46 -6.25 -11.77
CA ALA A 213 -7.99 -5.12 -10.98
C ALA A 213 -6.46 -5.15 -10.85
N THR A 214 -5.81 -4.09 -11.31
CA THR A 214 -4.36 -3.97 -11.22
C THR A 214 -3.94 -3.53 -9.83
N ASP A 215 -2.69 -3.81 -9.45
CA ASP A 215 -2.07 -3.29 -8.22
C ASP A 215 -2.31 -1.78 -8.06
N LYS A 216 -2.23 -1.02 -9.16
CA LYS A 216 -2.47 0.43 -9.17
C LYS A 216 -3.90 0.79 -8.75
N ASP A 217 -4.90 0.06 -9.24
CA ASP A 217 -6.30 0.31 -8.92
C ASP A 217 -6.57 0.11 -7.43
N GLN A 218 -5.95 -0.91 -6.82
CA GLN A 218 -6.06 -1.17 -5.38
C GLN A 218 -5.46 -0.03 -4.56
N LEU A 219 -4.26 0.44 -4.95
CA LEU A 219 -3.59 1.59 -4.32
C LEU A 219 -4.44 2.86 -4.40
N ASP A 220 -4.92 3.18 -5.61
CA ASP A 220 -5.71 4.39 -5.85
C ASP A 220 -7.03 4.35 -5.06
N GLN A 221 -7.63 3.18 -4.91
CA GLN A 221 -8.84 3.01 -4.11
C GLN A 221 -8.60 3.20 -2.61
N ILE A 222 -7.49 2.71 -2.05
CA ILE A 222 -7.11 2.94 -0.64
C ILE A 222 -6.94 4.44 -0.38
N VAL A 223 -6.18 5.13 -1.25
CA VAL A 223 -5.97 6.58 -1.16
C VAL A 223 -7.30 7.33 -1.28
N LYS A 224 -8.16 6.94 -2.23
CA LYS A 224 -9.48 7.53 -2.42
C LYS A 224 -10.38 7.36 -1.20
N TRP A 225 -10.36 6.21 -0.53
CA TRP A 225 -11.10 6.01 0.72
C TRP A 225 -10.62 6.94 1.83
N LEU A 226 -9.32 7.02 2.07
CA LEU A 226 -8.75 7.84 3.14
C LEU A 226 -8.89 9.36 2.88
N ARG A 227 -9.05 9.78 1.62
CA ARG A 227 -9.34 11.17 1.21
C ARG A 227 -10.80 11.61 1.40
N LYS A 228 -11.70 10.70 1.74
CA LYS A 228 -13.13 11.05 1.91
C LYS A 228 -13.35 12.04 3.07
N PRO A 229 -14.44 12.84 3.01
CA PRO A 229 -14.91 13.61 4.17
C PRO A 229 -15.19 12.68 5.35
N LYS A 230 -15.03 13.20 6.57
CA LYS A 230 -15.11 12.45 7.84
C LYS A 230 -16.34 11.55 7.92
N GLU A 231 -17.49 12.02 7.45
CA GLU A 231 -18.79 11.35 7.53
C GLU A 231 -18.86 10.08 6.67
N THR A 232 -18.05 10.02 5.61
CA THR A 232 -18.03 8.89 4.66
C THR A 232 -16.69 8.18 4.61
N ARG A 233 -15.67 8.68 5.32
CA ARG A 233 -14.35 8.08 5.36
C ARG A 233 -14.37 6.79 6.18
N PRO A 234 -13.78 5.71 5.66
CA PRO A 234 -13.49 4.53 6.46
C PRO A 234 -12.44 4.83 7.52
N ASN A 235 -12.80 4.55 8.76
CA ASN A 235 -11.91 4.64 9.90
C ASN A 235 -11.19 3.31 10.17
N LEU A 236 -11.67 2.23 9.57
CA LEU A 236 -10.98 0.95 9.46
C LEU A 236 -10.92 0.55 7.99
N VAL A 237 -9.71 0.37 7.45
CA VAL A 237 -9.45 -0.11 6.10
C VAL A 237 -8.65 -1.40 6.19
N MET A 238 -9.17 -2.50 5.66
CA MET A 238 -8.53 -3.81 5.72
C MET A 238 -8.24 -4.31 4.31
N VAL A 239 -6.99 -4.63 4.01
CA VAL A 239 -6.55 -4.99 2.67
C VAL A 239 -5.73 -6.27 2.74
N ASN A 240 -5.95 -7.20 1.80
CA ASN A 240 -5.15 -8.41 1.68
C ASN A 240 -4.47 -8.53 0.31
N PHE A 241 -3.18 -8.90 0.32
CA PHE A 241 -2.38 -9.22 -0.86
C PHE A 241 -1.88 -10.65 -0.81
N ASP A 242 -2.20 -11.46 -1.83
CA ASP A 242 -1.84 -12.88 -1.90
C ASP A 242 -0.54 -13.18 -2.66
N HIS A 243 0.25 -12.17 -3.06
CA HIS A 243 1.44 -12.36 -3.90
C HIS A 243 2.48 -13.31 -3.29
N ALA A 244 2.77 -13.20 -1.99
CA ALA A 244 3.74 -14.06 -1.30
C ALA A 244 3.22 -15.51 -1.17
N LYS A 245 1.95 -15.68 -0.82
CA LYS A 245 1.26 -16.97 -0.85
C LYS A 245 1.34 -17.61 -2.23
N TYR A 246 0.95 -16.88 -3.28
CA TYR A 246 0.94 -17.37 -4.66
C TYR A 246 2.33 -17.83 -5.11
N ILE A 247 3.37 -17.02 -4.88
CA ILE A 247 4.74 -17.41 -5.25
C ILE A 247 5.20 -18.64 -4.46
N GLY A 248 4.85 -18.72 -3.18
CA GLY A 248 5.14 -19.88 -2.33
C GLY A 248 4.53 -21.19 -2.81
N PHE A 249 3.30 -21.15 -3.34
CA PHE A 249 2.61 -22.34 -3.87
C PHE A 249 3.04 -22.73 -5.28
N HIS A 250 3.23 -21.75 -6.17
CA HIS A 250 3.36 -22.02 -7.61
C HIS A 250 4.79 -21.99 -8.14
N HIS A 251 5.73 -21.37 -7.42
CA HIS A 251 7.03 -21.04 -7.98
C HIS A 251 8.17 -21.47 -7.07
N LYS A 252 8.97 -22.43 -7.55
CA LYS A 252 10.00 -23.10 -6.76
C LYS A 252 11.37 -22.42 -6.81
N THR A 253 11.55 -21.38 -7.63
CA THR A 253 12.86 -20.77 -7.82
C THR A 253 13.08 -19.57 -6.88
N LYS A 254 14.29 -19.49 -6.33
CA LYS A 254 14.71 -18.36 -5.48
C LYS A 254 14.60 -17.02 -6.21
N LYS A 255 14.90 -16.98 -7.51
CA LYS A 255 14.79 -15.78 -8.35
C LYS A 255 13.35 -15.25 -8.43
N GLN A 256 12.37 -16.12 -8.64
CA GLN A 256 10.96 -15.71 -8.70
C GLN A 256 10.47 -15.19 -7.35
N LEU A 257 10.85 -15.86 -6.25
CA LEU A 257 10.59 -15.35 -4.89
C LEU A 257 11.16 -13.94 -4.72
N HIS A 258 12.44 -13.72 -5.03
CA HIS A 258 13.10 -12.42 -4.91
C HIS A 258 12.41 -11.31 -5.71
N LEU A 259 11.98 -11.60 -6.94
CA LEU A 259 11.22 -10.65 -7.77
C LEU A 259 9.87 -10.30 -7.14
N THR A 260 9.14 -11.30 -6.62
CA THR A 260 7.87 -11.06 -5.94
C THR A 260 8.03 -10.24 -4.67
N LEU A 261 9.06 -10.53 -3.86
CA LEU A 261 9.34 -9.77 -2.64
C LEU A 261 9.64 -8.29 -2.96
N ARG A 262 10.43 -8.02 -3.99
CA ARG A 262 10.69 -6.65 -4.48
C ARG A 262 9.41 -5.98 -5.01
N ARG A 263 8.53 -6.71 -5.69
CA ARG A 263 7.24 -6.19 -6.15
C ARG A 263 6.33 -5.80 -4.99
N ILE A 264 6.27 -6.62 -3.94
CA ILE A 264 5.51 -6.31 -2.71
C ILE A 264 6.07 -5.05 -2.04
N ASP A 265 7.39 -4.93 -1.89
CA ASP A 265 8.02 -3.77 -1.27
C ASP A 265 7.81 -2.48 -2.10
N SER A 266 7.89 -2.58 -3.43
CA SER A 266 7.61 -1.47 -4.35
C SER A 266 6.14 -1.05 -4.33
N PHE A 267 5.23 -2.01 -4.22
CA PHE A 267 3.80 -1.74 -4.04
C PHE A 267 3.55 -0.91 -2.78
N LEU A 268 4.11 -1.33 -1.64
CA LEU A 268 4.00 -0.61 -0.37
C LEU A 268 4.66 0.78 -0.47
N GLY A 269 5.83 0.87 -1.12
CA GLY A 269 6.51 2.14 -1.34
C GLY A 269 5.64 3.12 -2.13
N THR A 270 5.02 2.65 -3.21
CA THR A 270 4.09 3.45 -4.02
C THR A 270 2.88 3.91 -3.20
N LEU A 271 2.32 3.03 -2.35
CA LEU A 271 1.23 3.40 -1.44
C LEU A 271 1.65 4.53 -0.49
N PHE A 272 2.76 4.36 0.20
CA PHE A 272 3.21 5.32 1.20
C PHE A 272 3.65 6.62 0.59
N SER A 273 4.32 6.62 -0.57
CA SER A 273 4.62 7.86 -1.30
C SER A 273 3.36 8.62 -1.69
N LYS A 274 2.29 7.93 -2.14
CA LYS A 274 0.99 8.58 -2.42
C LYS A 274 0.34 9.14 -1.16
N LEU A 275 0.27 8.37 -0.07
CA LEU A 275 -0.31 8.82 1.19
C LEU A 275 0.49 9.98 1.81
N HIS A 276 1.82 9.96 1.68
CA HIS A 276 2.71 11.03 2.12
C HIS A 276 2.46 12.32 1.33
N LYS A 277 2.42 12.22 -0.01
CA LYS A 277 2.12 13.35 -0.90
C LYS A 277 0.78 14.01 -0.58
N GLU A 278 -0.23 13.22 -0.20
CA GLU A 278 -1.55 13.70 0.20
C GLU A 278 -1.62 14.18 1.66
N LYS A 279 -0.50 14.16 2.39
CA LYS A 279 -0.40 14.49 3.83
C LYS A 279 -1.32 13.62 4.70
N ILE A 280 -1.57 12.37 4.30
CA ILE A 280 -2.46 11.41 4.99
C ILE A 280 -1.66 10.43 5.83
N LEU A 281 -0.45 10.07 5.38
CA LEU A 281 0.33 8.97 5.95
C LEU A 281 0.56 9.15 7.45
N HIS A 282 1.07 10.31 7.87
CA HIS A 282 1.38 10.60 9.28
C HIS A 282 0.15 10.85 10.16
N CYS A 283 -1.05 10.81 9.58
CA CYS A 283 -2.32 10.87 10.29
C CYS A 283 -3.05 9.53 10.31
N THR A 284 -2.45 8.46 9.79
CA THR A 284 -3.07 7.14 9.63
C THR A 284 -2.24 6.11 10.37
N ASN A 285 -2.89 5.29 11.20
CA ASN A 285 -2.24 4.14 11.82
C ASN A 285 -2.13 3.02 10.78
N VAL A 286 -0.92 2.61 10.40
CA VAL A 286 -0.70 1.55 9.42
C VAL A 286 -0.11 0.31 10.09
N ALA A 287 -0.78 -0.83 9.94
CA ALA A 287 -0.29 -2.13 10.36
C ALA A 287 -0.05 -3.02 9.14
N VAL A 288 1.19 -3.47 8.93
CA VAL A 288 1.52 -4.49 7.93
C VAL A 288 1.73 -5.82 8.64
N VAL A 289 0.92 -6.82 8.29
CA VAL A 289 0.84 -8.11 8.98
C VAL A 289 0.89 -9.29 8.00
N SER A 290 0.96 -10.50 8.51
CA SER A 290 0.82 -11.74 7.74
C SER A 290 0.02 -12.77 8.54
N ASP A 291 -0.72 -13.64 7.86
CA ASP A 291 -1.48 -14.75 8.45
C ASP A 291 -0.61 -15.93 8.86
N ASN A 292 0.38 -16.25 8.03
CA ASN A 292 1.29 -17.36 8.22
C ASN A 292 2.55 -17.16 7.38
N GLY A 293 3.57 -17.98 7.65
CA GLY A 293 4.74 -18.09 6.80
C GLY A 293 4.58 -19.17 5.74
N MET A 294 5.57 -19.21 4.85
CA MET A 294 5.72 -20.25 3.84
C MET A 294 7.03 -21.00 4.08
N THR A 295 7.02 -22.32 3.87
CA THR A 295 8.21 -23.14 3.96
C THR A 295 8.30 -24.11 2.78
N ARG A 296 9.53 -24.43 2.37
CA ARG A 296 9.77 -25.44 1.35
C ARG A 296 9.56 -26.81 1.97
N SER A 297 8.65 -27.59 1.40
CA SER A 297 8.54 -29.01 1.74
C SER A 297 9.71 -29.78 1.10
N ALA A 298 10.57 -30.35 1.93
CA ALA A 298 11.71 -31.18 1.49
C ALA A 298 11.31 -32.65 1.27
N ALA A 299 10.21 -33.10 1.87
CA ALA A 299 9.71 -34.47 1.76
C ALA A 299 8.18 -34.48 1.82
N GLN A 300 7.55 -35.15 0.86
CA GLN A 300 6.14 -35.53 0.99
C GLN A 300 6.07 -36.80 1.82
N VAL A 301 5.58 -36.70 3.06
CA VAL A 301 5.18 -37.89 3.82
C VAL A 301 3.85 -38.35 3.25
N ILE A 302 3.91 -39.36 2.38
CA ILE A 302 2.72 -39.97 1.79
C ILE A 302 2.27 -41.08 2.73
N PHE A 303 1.16 -40.86 3.44
CA PHE A 303 0.48 -41.93 4.14
C PHE A 303 -0.25 -42.79 3.12
N GLN A 304 0.33 -43.95 2.75
CA GLN A 304 -0.36 -44.95 1.97
C GLN A 304 -1.32 -45.73 2.88
N THR A 305 -2.62 -45.64 2.61
CA THR A 305 -3.60 -46.51 3.28
C THR A 305 -3.65 -47.85 2.55
N ASN A 306 -3.15 -48.92 3.17
CA ASN A 306 -3.35 -50.27 2.65
C ASN A 306 -4.83 -50.66 2.86
N GLY A 307 -5.60 -50.67 1.78
CA GLY A 307 -7.01 -51.06 1.77
C GLY A 307 -7.92 -49.95 1.26
N GLY A 308 -8.85 -50.32 0.36
CA GLY A 308 -9.83 -49.41 -0.25
C GLY A 308 -10.53 -48.56 0.80
N SER A 309 -10.06 -47.34 0.99
CA SER A 309 -10.40 -46.58 2.19
C SER A 309 -11.82 -46.04 2.10
N LYS A 310 -12.65 -46.44 3.07
CA LYS A 310 -13.97 -45.85 3.36
C LYS A 310 -13.88 -44.42 3.93
N TRP A 311 -12.71 -43.76 3.85
CA TRP A 311 -12.37 -42.58 4.66
C TRP A 311 -11.76 -41.44 3.82
N THR A 312 -12.01 -40.18 4.19
CA THR A 312 -11.38 -38.98 3.60
C THR A 312 -10.34 -38.38 4.55
N ILE A 313 -9.08 -38.31 4.10
CA ILE A 313 -7.97 -37.70 4.85
C ILE A 313 -7.71 -36.30 4.31
N GLU A 314 -7.67 -35.30 5.19
CA GLU A 314 -7.18 -33.97 4.85
C GLU A 314 -5.66 -33.96 5.01
N ALA A 315 -4.94 -34.18 3.91
CA ALA A 315 -3.48 -34.23 3.89
C ALA A 315 -2.85 -32.83 3.94
N GLY A 316 -1.62 -32.76 4.43
CA GLY A 316 -0.82 -31.52 4.47
C GLY A 316 0.00 -31.38 5.75
N PRO A 317 0.67 -30.22 5.95
CA PRO A 317 1.51 -29.97 7.13
C PRO A 317 0.74 -29.92 8.45
N SER A 318 -0.58 -29.75 8.37
CA SER A 318 -1.52 -29.83 9.49
C SER A 318 -2.54 -30.93 9.19
N ALA A 319 -2.06 -32.13 8.89
CA ALA A 319 -2.92 -33.26 8.53
C ALA A 319 -3.92 -33.52 9.66
N LEU A 320 -5.20 -33.48 9.32
CA LEU A 320 -6.27 -33.88 10.21
C LEU A 320 -6.75 -35.24 9.71
N LEU A 321 -6.45 -36.29 10.47
CA LEU A 321 -7.08 -37.59 10.25
C LEU A 321 -8.55 -37.44 10.66
N ARG A 322 -9.41 -37.21 9.67
CA ARG A 322 -10.86 -37.21 9.88
C ARG A 322 -11.39 -38.56 9.45
N LEU A 323 -11.76 -39.39 10.42
CA LEU A 323 -12.47 -40.64 10.18
C LEU A 323 -13.89 -40.30 9.68
N ARG A 324 -14.10 -40.20 8.36
CA ARG A 324 -15.43 -39.99 7.75
C ARG A 324 -15.85 -41.12 6.80
N PRO A 325 -17.02 -41.76 6.99
CA PRO A 325 -17.53 -42.73 6.01
C PRO A 325 -17.67 -42.06 4.63
N ARG A 326 -17.20 -42.73 3.59
CA ARG A 326 -17.39 -42.31 2.19
C ARG A 326 -18.90 -42.24 1.93
N ALA A 327 -19.40 -41.11 1.43
CA ALA A 327 -20.78 -41.04 0.95
C ALA A 327 -20.94 -42.11 -0.13
N THR A 328 -21.73 -43.14 0.15
CA THR A 328 -22.20 -44.08 -0.86
C THR A 328 -23.14 -43.29 -1.75
N GLY A 329 -22.79 -43.12 -3.02
CA GLY A 329 -23.66 -42.45 -3.98
C GLY A 329 -25.06 -43.05 -3.97
N SER A 330 -26.06 -42.17 -3.97
CA SER A 330 -27.37 -42.44 -4.55
C SER A 330 -27.43 -41.81 -5.92
#